data_AF-A0AAW0XGD0-F1
#
_entry.id   AF-A0AAW0XGD0-F1
#
_cell.length_a   1.000
_cell.length_b   1.000
_cell.length_c   1.000
_cell.angle_alpha   90.00
_cell.angle_beta   90.00
_cell.angle_gamma   90.00
#
_symmetry.space_group_name_H-M   'P 1'
#
loop_
_entity.id
_entity.type
_entity.pdbx_description
1 polymer ?
#
loop_
_entity_poly.entity_id
_entity_poly.type
_entity_poly.pdbx_seq_one_letter_code
_entity_poly.pdbx_strand_id
1 'polypeptide(L)'
;MASDIVAWFEFLLNPTLLESHLNQTNPEPSAIGLIIQFIYNSIKRTEGNNEVETVDVSTQESNKKKNALSVLALKTAAHLNWNLEIFEQKLPLHMQDALLIALLHETLEELSSPTTHGTLDTGPLLPYQLFSVALYHRYALRALVQAKLPAKPIKVSNVP
;
A
#
# COMPACT_ATOMS: atom_id res chain seq x y z
N MET A 1 -3.44 -31.35 2.63
CA MET A 1 -4.55 -30.58 2.06
C MET A 1 -3.92 -29.45 1.29
N ALA A 2 -4.12 -29.39 -0.03
CA ALA A 2 -3.55 -28.32 -0.84
C ALA A 2 -4.14 -27.00 -0.34
N SER A 3 -3.33 -26.16 0.29
CA SER A 3 -3.65 -24.76 0.51
C SER A 3 -3.83 -24.15 -0.86
N ASP A 4 -5.07 -23.89 -1.27
CA ASP A 4 -5.36 -23.15 -2.50
C ASP A 4 -4.68 -21.79 -2.37
N ILE A 5 -3.52 -21.65 -3.04
CA ILE A 5 -2.79 -20.39 -3.10
C ILE A 5 -3.62 -19.48 -3.98
N VAL A 6 -4.43 -18.61 -3.35
CA VAL A 6 -5.26 -17.64 -4.06
C VAL A 6 -4.35 -16.60 -4.71
N ALA A 7 -4.40 -16.51 -6.04
CA ALA A 7 -3.60 -15.52 -6.75
C ALA A 7 -4.12 -14.10 -6.52
N TRP A 8 -3.22 -13.11 -6.51
CA TRP A 8 -3.58 -11.72 -6.20
C TRP A 8 -4.66 -11.14 -7.13
N PHE A 9 -4.71 -11.57 -8.40
CA PHE A 9 -5.67 -11.06 -9.37
C PHE A 9 -7.09 -11.61 -9.15
N GLU A 10 -7.25 -12.72 -8.41
CA GLU A 10 -8.58 -13.27 -8.09
C GLU A 10 -9.37 -12.32 -7.18
N PHE A 11 -8.67 -11.56 -6.34
CA PHE A 11 -9.27 -10.51 -5.52
C PHE A 11 -9.77 -9.31 -6.34
N LEU A 12 -9.27 -9.11 -7.56
CA LEU A 12 -9.85 -8.14 -8.50
C LEU A 12 -11.12 -8.67 -9.17
N LEU A 13 -11.21 -9.98 -9.37
CA LEU A 13 -12.34 -10.63 -10.02
C LEU A 13 -13.53 -10.81 -9.06
N ASN A 14 -13.25 -11.07 -7.79
CA ASN A 14 -14.28 -11.29 -6.78
C ASN A 14 -14.09 -10.39 -5.55
N PRO A 15 -14.92 -9.34 -5.37
CA PRO A 15 -14.77 -8.39 -4.28
C PRO A 15 -15.04 -8.97 -2.89
N THR A 16 -15.80 -10.06 -2.77
CA THR A 16 -16.09 -10.71 -1.47
C THR A 16 -15.00 -11.69 -1.04
N LEU A 17 -14.14 -12.10 -1.98
CA LEU A 17 -13.06 -13.04 -1.74
C LEU A 17 -12.03 -12.48 -0.75
N LEU A 18 -11.76 -11.17 -0.81
CA LEU A 18 -10.79 -10.54 0.08
C LEU A 18 -11.23 -10.63 1.54
N GLU A 19 -12.50 -10.29 1.84
CA GLU A 19 -13.04 -10.35 3.20
C GLU A 19 -13.11 -11.78 3.71
N SER A 20 -13.53 -12.73 2.88
CA SER A 20 -13.54 -14.15 3.24
C SER A 20 -12.14 -14.68 3.55
N HIS A 21 -11.14 -14.32 2.73
CA HIS A 21 -9.74 -14.72 2.90
C HIS A 21 -9.12 -14.11 4.17
N LEU A 22 -9.34 -12.82 4.42
CA LEU A 22 -8.76 -12.13 5.58
C LEU A 22 -9.35 -12.59 6.92
N ASN A 23 -10.56 -13.15 6.93
CA ASN A 23 -11.20 -13.72 8.13
C ASN A 23 -10.70 -15.14 8.48
N GLN A 24 -9.88 -15.77 7.63
CA GLN A 24 -9.31 -17.08 7.93
C GLN A 24 -8.27 -16.99 9.05
N THR A 25 -8.07 -18.07 9.79
CA THR A 25 -7.13 -18.11 10.93
C THR A 25 -5.66 -18.03 10.51
N ASN A 26 -5.32 -18.46 9.30
CA ASN A 26 -3.96 -18.34 8.74
C ASN A 26 -4.00 -18.29 7.20
N PRO A 27 -4.40 -17.16 6.61
CA PRO A 27 -4.50 -17.02 5.16
C PRO A 27 -3.13 -17.06 4.49
N GLU A 28 -3.01 -17.84 3.42
CA GLU A 28 -1.86 -17.93 2.52
C GLU A 28 -2.30 -17.39 1.15
N PRO A 29 -1.84 -16.22 0.68
CA PRO A 29 -0.86 -15.30 1.29
C PRO A 29 -1.42 -14.50 2.46
N SER A 30 -0.55 -14.16 3.42
CA SER A 30 -0.90 -13.31 4.57
C SER A 30 -1.38 -11.92 4.13
N ALA A 31 -2.15 -11.23 4.97
CA ALA A 31 -2.61 -9.86 4.70
C ALA A 31 -1.48 -8.92 4.26
N ILE A 32 -0.28 -9.05 4.83
CA ILE A 32 0.88 -8.24 4.46
C ILE A 32 1.50 -8.71 3.14
N GLY A 33 1.54 -10.02 2.92
CA GLY A 33 1.91 -10.58 1.62
C GLY A 33 1.00 -10.05 0.50
N LEU A 34 -0.30 -9.94 0.75
CA LEU A 34 -1.26 -9.35 -0.17
C LEU A 34 -1.00 -7.86 -0.41
N ILE A 35 -0.78 -7.06 0.64
CA ILE A 35 -0.43 -5.64 0.49
C ILE A 35 0.83 -5.49 -0.37
N ILE A 36 1.87 -6.29 -0.12
CA ILE A 36 3.11 -6.29 -0.91
C ILE A 36 2.81 -6.62 -2.37
N GLN A 37 2.03 -7.67 -2.64
CA GLN A 37 1.66 -8.06 -3.99
C GLN A 37 0.85 -6.97 -4.71
N PHE A 38 -0.16 -6.41 -4.06
CA PHE A 38 -1.00 -5.36 -4.65
C PHE A 38 -0.20 -4.10 -4.94
N ILE A 39 0.62 -3.63 -4.00
CA ILE A 39 1.48 -2.46 -4.18
C ILE A 39 2.52 -2.72 -5.28
N TYR A 40 3.21 -3.85 -5.22
CA TYR A 40 4.22 -4.20 -6.23
C TYR A 40 3.61 -4.24 -7.64
N ASN A 41 2.45 -4.88 -7.82
CA ASN A 41 1.77 -4.94 -9.11
C ASN A 41 1.13 -3.60 -9.53
N SER A 42 0.87 -2.69 -8.59
CA SER A 42 0.42 -1.32 -8.88
C SER A 42 1.56 -0.41 -9.35
N ILE A 43 2.78 -0.66 -8.87
CA ILE A 43 3.99 0.12 -9.19
C ILE A 43 4.68 -0.42 -10.45
N LYS A 44 4.64 -1.75 -10.66
CA LYS A 44 5.20 -2.40 -11.84
C LYS A 44 4.47 -1.88 -13.07
N ARG A 45 5.06 -0.87 -13.72
CA ARG A 45 4.66 -0.45 -15.06
C ARG A 45 4.64 -1.69 -15.93
N THR A 46 3.64 -1.78 -16.80
CA THR A 46 3.56 -2.82 -17.83
C THR A 46 4.80 -2.72 -18.74
N GLU A 47 5.94 -3.26 -18.31
CA GLU A 47 7.21 -3.28 -19.06
C GLU A 47 7.18 -4.38 -20.15
N GLY A 48 6.07 -4.52 -20.85
CA GLY A 48 5.83 -5.67 -21.72
C GLY A 48 4.84 -5.42 -22.85
N ASN A 49 4.73 -4.21 -23.38
CA ASN A 49 4.19 -4.05 -24.72
C ASN A 49 4.91 -2.91 -25.45
N ASN A 50 5.96 -3.31 -26.18
CA ASN A 50 6.38 -2.58 -27.36
C ASN A 50 5.25 -2.72 -28.37
N GLU A 51 4.43 -1.70 -28.56
CA GLU A 51 3.81 -1.40 -29.85
C GLU A 51 3.16 -0.02 -29.79
N VAL A 52 3.40 0.69 -30.89
CA VAL A 52 3.08 2.08 -31.15
C VAL A 52 1.55 2.26 -31.24
N GLU A 53 1.07 3.44 -30.84
CA GLU A 53 -0.29 4.01 -31.02
C GLU A 53 -1.34 3.90 -29.89
N THR A 54 -1.96 5.05 -29.59
CA THR A 54 -3.07 5.36 -28.65
C THR A 54 -2.70 5.70 -27.19
N VAL A 55 -2.17 6.92 -27.01
CA VAL A 55 -1.68 7.47 -25.72
C VAL A 55 -2.80 7.79 -24.70
N ASP A 56 -4.06 7.90 -25.13
CA ASP A 56 -5.15 8.39 -24.24
C ASP A 56 -5.94 7.26 -23.54
N VAL A 57 -6.15 6.11 -24.20
CA VAL A 57 -6.95 5.00 -23.65
C VAL A 57 -6.12 4.09 -22.74
N SER A 58 -4.87 3.79 -23.12
CA SER A 58 -3.96 2.91 -22.36
C SER A 58 -3.54 3.50 -21.00
N THR A 59 -3.44 4.83 -20.91
CA THR A 59 -3.09 5.54 -19.68
C THR A 59 -4.25 5.51 -18.67
N GLN A 60 -5.49 5.63 -19.14
CA GLN A 60 -6.66 5.52 -18.25
C GLN A 60 -6.85 4.09 -17.71
N GLU A 61 -6.65 3.06 -18.53
CA GLU A 61 -6.80 1.66 -18.10
C GLU A 61 -5.70 1.23 -17.11
N SER A 62 -4.47 1.68 -17.33
CA SER A 62 -3.37 1.45 -16.38
C SER A 62 -3.60 2.16 -15.04
N ASN A 63 -4.15 3.39 -15.07
CA ASN A 63 -4.55 4.10 -13.86
C ASN A 63 -5.72 3.43 -13.13
N LYS A 64 -6.73 2.90 -13.85
CA LYS A 64 -7.84 2.13 -13.24
C LYS A 64 -7.33 0.88 -12.54
N LYS A 65 -6.43 0.13 -13.19
CA LYS A 65 -5.81 -1.06 -12.60
C LYS A 65 -4.99 -0.70 -11.36
N LYS A 66 -4.17 0.36 -11.45
CA LYS A 66 -3.38 0.87 -10.32
C LYS A 66 -4.29 1.27 -9.16
N ASN A 67 -5.35 2.02 -9.42
CA ASN A 67 -6.30 2.46 -8.38
C ASN A 67 -7.03 1.27 -7.75
N ALA A 68 -7.49 0.29 -8.55
CA ALA A 68 -8.11 -0.92 -8.02
C ALA A 68 -7.17 -1.71 -7.11
N LEU A 69 -5.91 -1.86 -7.50
CA LEU A 69 -4.90 -2.54 -6.68
C LEU A 69 -4.56 -1.75 -5.41
N SER A 70 -4.44 -0.43 -5.51
CA SER A 70 -4.28 0.46 -4.36
C SER A 70 -5.43 0.27 -3.38
N VAL A 71 -6.69 0.34 -3.84
CA VAL A 71 -7.87 0.16 -2.98
C VAL A 71 -7.88 -1.22 -2.31
N LEU A 72 -7.50 -2.29 -3.00
CA LEU A 72 -7.37 -3.63 -2.38
C LEU A 72 -6.28 -3.65 -1.30
N ALA A 73 -5.14 -2.99 -1.53
CA ALA A 73 -4.10 -2.83 -0.52
C ALA A 73 -4.60 -2.03 0.70
N LEU A 74 -5.34 -0.94 0.46
CA LEU A 74 -5.94 -0.10 1.51
C LEU A 74 -6.97 -0.88 2.33
N LYS A 75 -7.85 -1.67 1.69
CA LYS A 75 -8.82 -2.54 2.37
C LYS A 75 -8.11 -3.57 3.25
N THR A 76 -7.05 -4.18 2.74
CA THR A 76 -6.25 -5.14 3.51
C THR A 76 -5.54 -4.47 4.69
N ALA A 77 -5.05 -3.24 4.50
CA ALA A 77 -4.45 -2.44 5.57
C ALA A 77 -5.48 -2.01 6.63
N ALA A 78 -6.71 -1.71 6.22
CA ALA A 78 -7.82 -1.40 7.11
C ALA A 78 -8.21 -2.61 7.97
N HIS A 79 -8.18 -3.83 7.41
CA HIS A 79 -8.37 -5.06 8.19
C HIS A 79 -7.28 -5.25 9.26
N LEU A 80 -6.07 -4.76 9.01
CA LEU A 80 -4.97 -4.72 9.98
C LEU A 80 -5.04 -3.50 10.93
N ASN A 81 -6.15 -2.77 10.93
CA ASN A 81 -6.40 -1.59 11.76
C ASN A 81 -5.33 -0.50 11.63
N TRP A 82 -4.70 -0.36 10.45
CA TRP A 82 -3.63 0.62 10.21
C TRP A 82 -2.49 0.54 11.25
N ASN A 83 -2.17 -0.67 11.73
CA ASN A 83 -1.13 -0.85 12.73
C ASN A 83 0.26 -0.61 12.12
N LEU A 84 0.77 0.60 12.36
CA LEU A 84 2.09 1.04 11.89
C LEU A 84 3.25 0.16 12.40
N GLU A 85 3.14 -0.49 13.56
CA GLU A 85 4.20 -1.38 14.07
C GLU A 85 4.32 -2.66 13.22
N ILE A 86 3.17 -3.19 12.78
CA ILE A 86 3.13 -4.34 11.89
C ILE A 86 3.71 -3.97 10.51
N PHE A 87 3.37 -2.78 10.01
CA PHE A 87 3.89 -2.30 8.72
C PHE A 87 5.40 -2.06 8.77
N GLU A 88 5.90 -1.48 9.86
CA GLU A 88 7.32 -1.25 10.06
C GLU A 88 8.13 -2.55 10.08
N GLN A 89 7.65 -3.58 10.79
CA GLN A 89 8.36 -4.84 10.94
C GLN A 89 8.34 -5.71 9.68
N LYS A 90 7.28 -5.61 8.86
CA LYS A 90 6.99 -6.59 7.81
C LYS A 90 6.93 -6.02 6.40
N LEU A 91 6.84 -4.70 6.22
CA LEU A 91 6.90 -4.04 4.91
C LEU A 91 8.19 -3.24 4.72
N PRO A 92 8.78 -3.26 3.51
CA PRO A 92 9.86 -2.33 3.14
C PRO A 92 9.39 -0.86 3.17
N LEU A 93 10.29 0.06 3.53
CA LEU A 93 9.99 1.50 3.65
C LEU A 93 9.32 2.10 2.40
N HIS A 94 9.80 1.75 1.21
CA HIS A 94 9.22 2.25 -0.05
C HIS A 94 7.77 1.77 -0.27
N MET A 95 7.40 0.58 0.23
CA MET A 95 6.03 0.07 0.13
C MET A 95 5.13 0.68 1.20
N GLN A 96 5.66 0.97 2.38
CA GLN A 96 4.93 1.73 3.41
C GLN A 96 4.56 3.12 2.90
N ASP A 97 5.53 3.81 2.28
CA ASP A 97 5.31 5.13 1.67
C ASP A 97 4.27 5.06 0.53
N ALA A 98 4.40 4.08 -0.37
CA ALA A 98 3.44 3.89 -1.45
C ALA A 98 2.01 3.61 -0.95
N LEU A 99 1.84 2.82 0.11
CA LEU A 99 0.53 2.53 0.71
C LEU A 99 -0.12 3.79 1.29
N LEU A 100 0.65 4.58 2.04
CA LEU A 100 0.12 5.75 2.73
C LEU A 100 -0.11 6.92 1.75
N ILE A 101 0.73 7.07 0.72
CA ILE A 101 0.45 7.99 -0.38
C ILE A 101 -0.81 7.57 -1.13
N ALA A 102 -1.03 6.27 -1.34
CA ALA A 102 -2.28 5.78 -1.94
C ALA A 102 -3.50 6.10 -1.07
N LEU A 103 -3.39 6.02 0.26
CA LEU A 103 -4.44 6.43 1.18
C LEU A 103 -4.75 7.93 1.07
N LEU A 104 -3.71 8.76 1.01
CA LEU A 104 -3.86 10.20 0.83
C LEU A 104 -4.53 10.50 -0.51
N HIS A 105 -4.10 9.83 -1.58
CA HIS A 105 -4.71 9.97 -2.91
C HIS A 105 -6.21 9.69 -2.89
N GLU A 106 -6.62 8.59 -2.25
CA GLU A 106 -8.03 8.18 -2.21
C GLU A 106 -8.91 9.09 -1.34
N THR A 107 -8.31 9.82 -0.39
CA THR A 107 -9.07 10.61 0.60
C THR A 107 -9.01 12.11 0.37
N LEU A 108 -7.94 12.62 -0.23
CA LEU A 108 -7.67 14.05 -0.40
C LEU A 108 -7.51 14.46 -1.88
N GLU A 109 -7.48 13.53 -2.84
CA GLU A 109 -7.36 13.76 -4.29
C GLU A 109 -6.34 14.86 -4.67
N GLU A 110 -6.76 16.12 -4.78
CA GLU A 110 -5.92 17.28 -5.12
C GLU A 110 -4.94 17.71 -4.02
N LEU A 111 -5.24 17.43 -2.75
CA LEU A 111 -4.40 17.79 -1.59
C LEU A 111 -3.45 16.66 -1.16
N SER A 112 -3.36 15.59 -1.97
CA SER A 112 -2.63 14.36 -1.64
C SER A 112 -1.12 14.49 -1.58
N SER A 113 -0.57 15.63 -1.98
CA SER A 113 0.87 15.85 -1.96
C SER A 113 1.33 16.20 -0.53
N PRO A 114 2.27 15.42 0.06
CA PRO A 114 2.81 15.68 1.39
C PRO A 114 3.37 17.09 1.58
N THR A 115 3.79 17.72 0.49
CA THR A 115 4.31 19.10 0.43
C THR A 115 3.24 20.15 0.76
N THR A 116 1.97 19.85 0.48
CA THR A 116 0.84 20.79 0.67
C THR A 116 0.29 20.73 2.10
N HIS A 117 0.66 19.70 2.87
CA HIS A 117 0.19 19.52 4.24
C HIS A 117 0.64 20.63 5.19
N GLY A 118 1.71 21.37 4.88
CA GLY A 118 2.19 22.49 5.69
C GLY A 118 1.27 23.72 5.68
N THR A 119 0.43 23.85 4.64
CA THR A 119 -0.53 24.95 4.46
C THR A 119 -1.98 24.46 4.50
N LEU A 120 -2.19 23.20 4.88
CA LEU A 120 -3.49 22.56 4.85
C LEU A 120 -4.35 23.08 6.01
N ASP A 121 -5.49 23.69 5.68
CA ASP A 121 -6.49 24.05 6.69
C ASP A 121 -7.22 22.78 7.16
N THR A 122 -7.07 22.47 8.44
CA THR A 122 -7.68 21.28 9.07
C THR A 122 -9.12 21.51 9.50
N GLY A 123 -9.60 22.76 9.51
CA GLY A 123 -10.97 23.12 9.91
C GLY A 123 -12.07 22.50 9.04
N PRO A 124 -12.00 22.58 7.70
CA PRO A 124 -13.05 22.08 6.81
C PRO A 124 -12.93 20.57 6.47
N LEU A 125 -11.89 19.88 6.94
CA LEU A 125 -11.64 18.50 6.56
C LEU A 125 -12.58 17.51 7.25
N LEU A 126 -12.98 16.47 6.53
CA LEU A 126 -13.79 15.39 7.07
C LEU A 126 -12.95 14.48 7.98
N PRO A 127 -13.59 13.79 8.96
CA PRO A 127 -12.86 12.96 9.92
C PRO A 127 -11.93 11.89 9.29
N TYR A 128 -12.32 11.31 8.15
CA TYR A 128 -11.51 10.32 7.44
C TYR A 128 -10.29 10.94 6.72
N GLN A 129 -10.39 12.21 6.30
CA GLN A 129 -9.29 12.96 5.68
C GLN A 129 -8.27 13.33 6.76
N LEU A 130 -8.74 13.84 7.89
CA LEU A 130 -7.92 14.10 9.09
C LEU A 130 -7.20 12.85 9.57
N PHE A 131 -7.91 11.71 9.64
CA PHE A 131 -7.31 10.43 9.98
C PHE A 131 -6.14 10.06 9.06
N SER A 132 -6.34 10.19 7.75
CA SER A 132 -5.34 9.81 6.74
C SER A 132 -4.09 10.70 6.81
N VAL A 133 -4.29 12.02 6.95
CA VAL A 133 -3.19 12.99 7.15
C VAL A 133 -2.44 12.71 8.45
N ALA A 134 -3.15 12.52 9.57
CA ALA A 134 -2.55 12.24 10.85
C ALA A 134 -1.74 10.92 10.84
N LEU A 135 -2.26 9.89 10.17
CA LEU A 135 -1.59 8.60 10.02
C LEU A 135 -0.30 8.75 9.21
N TYR A 136 -0.33 9.48 8.10
CA TYR A 136 0.84 9.74 7.28
C TYR A 136 1.94 10.48 8.06
N HIS A 137 1.60 11.56 8.77
CA HIS A 137 2.59 12.29 9.57
C HIS A 137 3.17 11.45 10.71
N ARG A 138 2.33 10.63 11.37
CA ARG A 138 2.81 9.70 12.40
C ARG A 138 3.79 8.68 11.84
N TYR A 139 3.52 8.15 10.65
CA TYR A 139 4.46 7.29 9.91
C TYR A 139 5.76 8.04 9.57
N ALA A 140 5.67 9.23 8.98
CA ALA A 140 6.84 10.00 8.56
C ALA A 140 7.79 10.29 9.74
N LEU A 141 7.23 10.66 10.89
CA LEU A 141 8.01 10.83 12.12
C LEU A 141 8.67 9.54 12.59
N ARG A 142 7.96 8.40 12.56
CA ARG A 142 8.52 7.09 12.93
C ARG A 142 9.64 6.67 11.98
N ALA A 143 9.43 6.82 10.68
CA ALA A 143 10.42 6.51 9.66
C ALA A 143 11.68 7.38 9.81
N LEU A 144 11.51 8.68 10.08
CA LEU A 144 12.62 9.59 10.36
C LEU A 144 13.39 9.19 11.62
N VAL A 145 12.68 8.84 12.69
CA VAL A 145 13.30 8.39 13.95
C VAL A 145 14.08 7.10 13.74
N GLN A 146 13.53 6.12 13.01
CA GLN A 146 14.23 4.88 12.66
C GLN A 146 15.45 5.11 11.77
N ALA A 147 15.36 6.02 10.80
CA ALA A 147 16.49 6.36 9.95
C ALA A 147 17.64 7.03 10.74
N LYS A 148 17.33 7.69 11.86
CA LYS A 148 18.31 8.33 12.75
C LYS A 148 18.79 7.40 13.87
N LEU A 149 18.07 6.33 14.18
CA LEU A 149 18.48 5.33 15.14
C LEU A 149 19.51 4.38 14.49
N PRO A 150 20.63 4.06 15.16
CA PRO A 150 21.56 3.07 14.64
C PRO A 150 20.88 1.70 14.63
N ALA A 151 20.48 1.23 13.44
CA ALA A 151 20.02 -0.14 13.26
C ALA A 151 21.22 -1.09 13.47
N LYS A 152 21.03 -2.14 14.25
CA LYS A 152 22.06 -3.19 14.42
C LYS A 152 22.45 -3.70 13.03
N PRO A 153 23.73 -3.65 12.63
CA PRO A 153 24.15 -4.21 11.36
C PRO A 153 23.80 -5.70 11.36
N ILE A 154 23.20 -6.16 10.27
CA ILE A 154 22.97 -7.57 10.02
C ILE A 154 24.35 -8.22 10.02
N LYS A 155 24.64 -9.06 11.03
CA LYS A 155 25.84 -9.90 11.03
C LYS A 155 25.71 -10.85 9.85
N VAL A 156 26.35 -10.52 8.74
CA VAL A 156 26.65 -11.47 7.67
C VAL A 156 27.60 -12.51 8.24
N SER A 157 27.03 -13.63 8.68
CA SER A 157 27.80 -14.82 9.05
C SER A 157 28.28 -15.45 7.74
N ASN A 158 29.39 -14.93 7.21
CA ASN A 158 30.15 -15.63 6.19
C ASN A 158 30.76 -16.88 6.83
N VAL A 159 30.02 -17.99 6.77
CA VAL A 159 30.59 -19.31 7.05
C VAL A 159 31.10 -19.86 5.72
N PRO A 160 32.41 -20.07 5.56
CA PRO A 160 32.98 -20.82 4.43
C PRO A 160 32.70 -22.33 4.55
#